data_AF-A0A917PUF0-F1
#
_entry.id   AF-A0A917PUF0-F1
#
_cell.length_a   1.000
_cell.length_b   1.000
_cell.length_c   1.000
_cell.angle_alpha   90.00
_cell.angle_beta   90.00
_cell.angle_gamma   90.00
#
_symmetry.space_group_name_H-M   'P 1'
#
loop_
_entity.id
_entity.type
_entity.pdbx_description
1 polymer ?
#
loop_
_entity_poly.entity_id
_entity_poly.type
_entity_poly.pdbx_seq_one_letter_code
_entity_poly.pdbx_strand_id
1 'polypeptide(L)' 'MSTDDEPAAVDAFDMTDAAVASAGRDQRDAAPDGTVAELRDIETRPLAERAQGYQELADRLRAELEHSDPSGGVS' A
#
# COMPACT_ATOMS: atom_id res chain seq x y z
N MET A 1 0.87 -5.60 -51.87
CA MET A 1 -0.27 -5.89 -50.97
C MET A 1 0.29 -6.40 -49.66
N SER A 2 -0.43 -6.16 -48.56
CA SER A 2 0.05 -6.36 -47.19
C SER A 2 -0.49 -7.64 -46.55
N THR A 3 0.33 -8.24 -45.69
CA THR A 3 0.05 -9.12 -44.53
C THR A 3 1.36 -9.06 -43.73
N ASP A 4 1.48 -8.49 -42.53
CA ASP A 4 0.64 -8.59 -41.31
C ASP A 4 0.68 -10.01 -40.73
N ASP A 5 1.68 -10.21 -39.85
CA ASP A 5 2.13 -11.41 -39.12
C ASP A 5 3.45 -10.99 -38.42
N GLU A 6 3.70 -11.03 -37.11
CA GLU A 6 2.89 -10.99 -35.86
C GLU A 6 3.74 -10.17 -34.83
N PRO A 7 3.21 -9.62 -33.70
CA PRO A 7 3.99 -8.78 -32.79
C PRO A 7 4.99 -9.60 -31.97
N ALA A 8 6.23 -9.10 -31.86
CA ALA A 8 7.28 -9.71 -31.05
C ALA A 8 6.83 -9.89 -29.59
N ALA A 9 7.02 -11.10 -29.06
CA ALA A 9 6.64 -11.45 -27.70
C ALA A 9 7.29 -10.47 -26.71
N VAL A 10 6.44 -9.76 -25.95
CA VAL A 10 6.91 -8.94 -24.83
C VAL A 10 7.40 -9.87 -23.72
N ASP A 11 8.65 -9.70 -23.30
CA ASP A 11 9.24 -10.40 -22.16
C ASP A 11 8.51 -9.98 -20.86
N ALA A 12 7.41 -10.67 -20.57
CA ALA A 12 6.47 -10.33 -19.50
C ALA A 12 6.93 -10.79 -18.10
N PHE A 13 8.22 -11.02 -17.89
CA PHE A 13 8.73 -11.79 -16.74
C PHE A 13 9.97 -11.22 -16.03
N ASP A 14 10.35 -9.95 -16.26
CA ASP A 14 11.43 -9.31 -15.49
C ASP A 14 11.09 -7.89 -14.98
N MET A 15 10.03 -7.78 -14.18
CA MET A 15 9.67 -6.56 -13.43
C MET A 15 9.17 -6.81 -12.00
N THR A 16 9.40 -8.00 -11.43
CA THR A 16 8.91 -8.36 -10.07
C THR A 16 10.00 -8.66 -9.03
N ASP A 17 11.25 -8.94 -9.41
CA ASP A 17 12.32 -9.21 -8.42
C ASP A 17 12.76 -7.95 -7.66
N ALA A 18 12.75 -6.78 -8.34
CA ALA A 18 13.08 -5.49 -7.75
C ALA A 18 12.13 -5.05 -6.61
N ALA A 19 10.90 -5.60 -6.56
CA ALA A 19 9.95 -5.31 -5.48
C ALA A 19 10.27 -6.04 -4.17
N VAL A 20 10.96 -7.19 -4.24
CA VAL A 20 11.23 -8.03 -3.06
C VAL A 20 12.45 -7.54 -2.27
N ALA A 21 13.41 -6.90 -2.94
CA ALA A 21 14.62 -6.36 -2.31
C ALA A 21 14.35 -5.21 -1.31
N SER A 22 13.21 -4.52 -1.44
CA SER A 22 12.79 -3.42 -0.54
C SER A 22 12.24 -3.94 0.80
N ALA A 23 11.64 -5.13 0.82
CA ALA A 23 10.96 -5.68 2.00
C ALA A 23 11.90 -5.97 3.21
N GLY A 24 13.22 -5.94 3.00
CA GLY A 24 14.22 -6.28 4.00
C GLY A 24 14.75 -5.12 4.87
N ARG A 25 14.29 -3.86 4.69
CA ARG A 25 14.89 -2.70 5.39
C ARG A 25 13.97 -1.88 6.30
N ASP A 26 12.68 -2.18 6.36
CA ASP A 26 11.68 -1.37 7.09
C ASP A 26 11.14 -1.97 8.41
N GLN A 27 11.84 -2.94 9.02
CA GLN A 27 11.45 -3.46 10.35
C GLN A 27 11.56 -2.45 11.51
N ARG A 28 11.99 -1.21 11.25
CA ARG A 28 12.04 -0.13 12.26
C ARG A 28 10.92 0.91 12.12
N ASP A 29 10.16 0.85 11.04
CA ASP A 29 8.97 1.67 10.81
C ASP A 29 7.76 0.77 10.55
N ALA A 30 7.74 -0.38 11.24
CA ALA A 30 6.62 -1.30 11.22
C ALA A 30 5.41 -0.59 11.85
N ALA A 31 4.34 -0.43 11.07
CA ALA A 31 3.07 0.10 11.57
C ALA A 31 2.66 -0.62 12.86
N PRO A 32 2.11 0.08 13.86
CA PRO A 32 1.82 -0.52 15.15
C PRO A 32 0.89 -1.72 14.99
N ASP A 33 1.06 -2.75 15.84
CA ASP A 33 0.39 -4.05 15.67
C ASP A 33 -1.14 -3.96 15.46
N GLY A 34 -1.78 -2.94 16.05
CA GLY A 34 -3.21 -2.64 15.84
C GLY A 34 -3.56 -2.25 14.38
N THR A 35 -2.75 -1.42 13.72
CA THR A 35 -2.93 -1.05 12.31
C THR A 35 -2.77 -2.28 11.39
N VAL A 36 -1.82 -3.15 11.69
CA VAL A 36 -1.59 -4.39 10.92
C VAL A 36 -2.76 -5.37 11.09
N ALA A 37 -3.32 -5.48 12.30
CA ALA A 37 -4.52 -6.27 12.55
C ALA A 37 -5.73 -5.72 11.78
N GLU A 38 -5.95 -4.41 11.82
CA GLU A 38 -7.11 -3.78 11.17
C GLU A 38 -7.03 -3.80 9.64
N LEU A 39 -5.83 -3.66 9.05
CA LEU A 39 -5.60 -3.90 7.63
C LEU A 39 -6.02 -5.33 7.22
N ARG A 40 -5.65 -6.34 8.01
CA ARG A 40 -6.08 -7.73 7.76
C ARG A 40 -7.59 -7.88 7.85
N ASP A 41 -8.22 -7.27 8.85
CA ASP A 41 -9.68 -7.29 8.99
C ASP A 41 -10.39 -6.65 7.78
N ILE A 42 -9.88 -5.53 7.26
CA ILE A 42 -10.37 -4.92 6.00
C ILE A 42 -10.17 -5.88 4.82
N GLU A 43 -9.01 -6.53 4.72
CA GLU A 43 -8.69 -7.49 3.65
C GLU A 43 -9.53 -8.79 3.68
N THR A 44 -10.22 -9.10 4.78
CA THR A 44 -11.21 -10.21 4.79
C THR A 44 -12.55 -9.83 4.16
N ARG A 45 -12.87 -8.53 4.03
CA ARG A 45 -14.18 -8.06 3.55
C ARG A 45 -14.31 -8.14 2.02
N PRO A 46 -15.55 -8.10 1.47
CA PRO A 46 -15.79 -7.97 0.04
C PRO A 46 -15.08 -6.75 -0.56
N LEU A 47 -14.59 -6.85 -1.80
CA LEU A 47 -13.83 -5.78 -2.47
C LEU A 47 -14.54 -4.42 -2.48
N ALA A 48 -15.88 -4.41 -2.58
CA ALA A 48 -16.69 -3.18 -2.55
C ALA A 48 -16.60 -2.43 -1.21
N GLU A 49 -16.35 -3.12 -0.09
CA GLU A 49 -16.27 -2.55 1.25
C GLU A 49 -14.84 -2.12 1.63
N ARG A 50 -13.81 -2.69 0.98
CA ARG A 50 -12.40 -2.42 1.33
C ARG A 50 -12.01 -0.97 1.12
N ALA A 51 -12.50 -0.34 0.04
CA ALA A 51 -12.20 1.05 -0.26
C ALA A 51 -12.64 2.00 0.87
N GLN A 52 -13.82 1.76 1.45
CA GLN A 52 -14.29 2.50 2.61
C GLN A 52 -13.45 2.19 3.86
N GLY A 53 -13.16 0.90 4.12
CA GLY A 53 -12.35 0.50 5.28
C GLY A 53 -10.93 1.11 5.28
N TYR A 54 -10.27 1.17 4.12
CA TYR A 54 -8.97 1.84 4.00
C TYR A 54 -9.05 3.35 4.19
N GLN A 55 -10.12 3.99 3.73
CA GLN A 55 -10.34 5.43 3.94
C GLN A 55 -10.53 5.75 5.43
N GLU A 56 -11.37 4.99 6.13
CA GLU A 56 -11.61 5.13 7.57
C GLU A 56 -10.33 4.92 8.39
N LEU A 57 -9.51 3.94 8.03
CA LEU A 57 -8.21 3.69 8.67
C LEU A 57 -7.22 4.84 8.40
N ALA A 58 -7.13 5.32 7.17
CA ALA A 58 -6.23 6.42 6.80
C ALA A 58 -6.61 7.74 7.50
N ASP A 59 -7.91 8.02 7.66
CA ASP A 59 -8.39 9.21 8.35
C ASP A 59 -8.14 9.13 9.87
N ARG A 60 -8.24 7.94 10.48
CA ARG A 60 -7.84 7.73 11.88
C ARG A 60 -6.33 7.94 12.07
N LEU A 61 -5.50 7.31 11.23
CA LEU A 61 -4.04 7.46 11.31
C LEU A 61 -3.60 8.91 11.14
N ARG A 62 -4.29 9.69 10.29
CA ARG A 62 -4.05 11.14 10.18
C ARG A 62 -4.36 11.87 11.50
N ALA A 63 -5.51 11.61 12.11
CA ALA A 63 -5.88 12.21 13.39
C ALA A 63 -4.94 11.79 14.53
N GLU A 64 -4.47 10.54 14.55
CA GLU A 64 -3.47 10.05 15.51
C GLU A 64 -2.13 10.78 15.36
N LEU A 65 -1.69 11.05 14.12
CA LEU A 65 -0.49 11.84 13.84
C LEU A 65 -0.68 13.32 14.22
N GLU A 66 -1.82 13.92 13.88
CA GLU A 66 -2.18 15.30 14.27
C GLU A 66 -2.22 15.49 15.80
N HIS A 67 -2.61 14.46 16.56
CA HIS A 67 -2.58 14.46 18.02
C HIS A 67 -1.21 14.11 18.62
N SER A 68 -0.38 13.38 17.88
CA SER A 68 0.95 12.95 18.34
C SER A 68 2.07 13.93 18.01
N ASP A 69 1.82 14.95 17.17
CA ASP A 69 2.78 16.01 16.87
C ASP A 69 2.56 17.26 17.76
N PRO A 70 3.32 17.42 18.86
CA PRO A 70 3.29 18.65 19.66
C PRO A 70 3.93 19.85 18.93
N SER A 71 4.54 19.65 17.76
CA SER A 71 5.25 20.66 16.97
C SER A 71 4.35 21.52 16.10
N GLY A 72 3.02 21.28 16.10
CA GLY A 72 2.01 22.23 15.61
C GLY A 72 2.00 23.57 16.37
N GLY A 73 2.81 23.70 17.43
CA GLY A 73 3.15 24.97 18.06
C GLY A 73 3.99 25.88 17.15
N VAL A 74 3.29 26.84 16.55
CA VAL A 74 3.76 28.09 15.93
C VAL A 74 5.21 28.50 16.25
N SER A 75 5.99 28.81 15.21
CA SER A 75 7.21 29.63 15.26
C SER A 75 7.15 30.72 14.19
#